data_AF-A0A141RAZ9-F1
#
_entry.id   AF-A0A141RAZ9-F1
#
_cell.length_a   1.000
_cell.length_b   1.000
_cell.length_c   1.000
_cell.angle_alpha   90.00
_cell.angle_beta   90.00
_cell.angle_gamma   90.00
#
_symmetry.space_group_name_H-M   'P 1'
#
loop_
_entity.id
_entity.type
_entity.pdbx_description
1 polymer ?
#
loop_
_entity_poly.entity_id
_entity_poly.type
_entity_poly.pdbx_seq_one_letter_code
_entity_poly.pdbx_strand_id
1 'polypeptide(L)' 'GAPYGRSSNSRIDRFSKVLMSYGFTTIVRKTRGDDIDAACGQLAGDVIDRTKRTLRKRMQGEAIDIKAV' A
#
# COMPACT_ATOMS: atom_id res chain seq x y z
N GLY A 1 0.89 -9.88 5.70
CA GLY A 1 1.33 -8.81 4.76
C GLY A 1 0.28 -8.43 3.73
N ALA A 2 0.54 -7.43 2.87
CA ALA A 2 -0.35 -7.05 1.77
C ALA A 2 -0.23 -8.04 0.59
N PRO A 3 -1.33 -8.40 -0.11
CA PRO A 3 -1.31 -9.33 -1.24
C PRO A 3 -0.84 -8.68 -2.55
N TYR A 4 -0.09 -7.57 -2.48
CA TYR A 4 0.30 -6.77 -3.64
C TYR A 4 1.80 -6.49 -3.64
N GLY A 5 2.35 -6.31 -4.84
CA GLY A 5 3.73 -5.88 -5.06
C GLY A 5 3.80 -4.51 -5.73
N ARG A 6 4.88 -3.77 -5.47
CA ARG A 6 5.16 -2.51 -6.15
C ARG A 6 5.43 -2.77 -7.64
N SER A 7 4.72 -2.06 -8.52
CA SER A 7 5.02 -2.05 -9.96
C SER A 7 6.48 -1.67 -10.22
N SER A 8 7.14 -2.34 -11.15
CA SER A 8 8.49 -1.95 -11.57
C SER A 8 8.49 -0.57 -12.22
N ASN A 9 9.61 0.14 -12.11
CA ASN A 9 9.75 1.49 -12.67
C ASN A 9 9.47 1.52 -14.19
N SER A 10 9.85 0.47 -14.93
CA SER A 10 9.57 0.39 -16.37
C SER A 10 8.08 0.25 -16.70
N ARG A 11 7.29 -0.42 -15.84
CA ARG A 11 5.83 -0.47 -16.00
C ARG A 11 5.18 0.88 -15.70
N ILE A 12 5.64 1.55 -14.64
CA ILE A 12 5.14 2.88 -14.25
C ILE A 12 5.43 3.91 -15.36
N ASP A 13 6.64 3.91 -15.90
CA ASP A 13 7.05 4.81 -17.00
C ASP A 13 6.17 4.64 -18.24
N ARG A 14 5.96 3.39 -18.70
CA ARG A 14 5.08 3.12 -19.85
C ARG A 14 3.64 3.58 -19.59
N PHE A 15 3.12 3.33 -18.39
CA PHE A 15 1.77 3.75 -18.03
C PHE A 15 1.63 5.28 -18.05
N SER A 16 2.60 6.00 -17.46
CA SER A 16 2.62 7.47 -17.49
C SER A 16 2.65 8.02 -18.91
N LYS A 17 3.48 7.44 -19.78
CA LYS A 17 3.58 7.87 -21.19
C LYS A 17 2.29 7.69 -21.98
N VAL A 18 1.56 6.60 -21.73
CA VAL A 18 0.23 6.39 -22.34
C VAL A 18 -0.72 7.52 -21.93
N LEU A 19 -0.78 7.88 -20.64
CA LEU A 19 -1.65 8.99 -20.20
C LEU A 19 -1.22 10.34 -20.81
N MET A 20 0.09 10.60 -20.85
CA MET A 20 0.63 11.82 -21.46
C MET A 20 0.32 11.93 -22.96
N SER A 21 0.25 10.82 -23.71
CA SER A 21 -0.13 10.85 -25.13
C SER A 21 -1.58 11.26 -25.37
N TYR A 22 -2.45 11.13 -24.37
CA TYR A 22 -3.82 11.66 -24.40
C TYR A 22 -3.93 13.09 -23.88
N GLY A 23 -2.81 13.77 -23.62
CA GLY A 23 -2.78 15.16 -23.16
C GLY A 23 -2.96 15.34 -21.64
N PHE A 24 -2.88 14.27 -20.85
CA PHE A 24 -2.98 14.37 -19.39
C PHE A 24 -1.62 14.68 -18.74
N THR A 25 -1.58 15.75 -17.93
CA THR A 25 -0.45 16.01 -17.03
C THR A 25 -0.34 14.89 -16.01
N THR A 26 0.69 14.07 -16.13
CA THR A 26 0.89 12.87 -15.29
C THR A 26 2.21 12.98 -14.54
N ILE A 27 2.17 12.97 -13.20
CA ILE A 27 3.36 13.08 -12.33
C ILE A 27 3.44 11.86 -11.41
N VAL A 28 4.58 11.17 -11.45
CA VAL A 28 4.87 10.08 -10.51
C VAL A 28 5.35 10.68 -9.18
N ARG A 29 4.62 10.39 -8.09
CA ARG A 29 5.01 10.86 -6.76
C ARG A 29 6.30 10.19 -6.30
N LYS A 30 7.30 10.99 -5.90
CA LYS A 30 8.53 10.48 -5.28
C LYS A 30 8.20 9.83 -3.93
N THR A 31 8.60 8.58 -3.74
CA THR A 31 8.53 7.90 -2.44
C THR A 31 9.46 8.60 -1.45
N ARG A 32 8.97 8.88 -0.24
CA ARG A 32 9.73 9.54 0.84
C ARG A 32 9.44 8.81 2.14
N GLY A 33 10.47 8.56 2.96
CA GLY A 33 10.34 7.93 4.28
C GLY A 33 10.00 6.44 4.25
N ASP A 34 10.31 5.73 3.17
CA ASP A 34 10.04 4.29 3.03
C ASP A 34 10.92 3.44 3.96
N ASP A 35 12.13 3.92 4.22
CA ASP A 35 13.12 3.36 5.13
C ASP A 35 12.70 3.41 6.61
N ILE A 36 11.71 4.24 6.94
CA ILE A 36 11.21 4.47 8.30
C ILE A 36 9.70 4.23 8.41
N ASP A 37 9.11 3.44 7.50
CA ASP A 37 7.68 3.12 7.47
C ASP A 37 6.76 4.37 7.49
N ALA A 38 7.20 5.47 6.89
CA ALA A 38 6.50 6.75 6.83
C ALA A 38 6.07 7.15 5.41
N ALA A 39 6.27 6.29 4.41
CA ALA A 39 5.70 6.51 3.10
C ALA A 39 4.17 6.43 3.14
N CYS A 40 3.54 6.92 2.09
CA CYS A 40 2.08 6.97 2.01
C CYS A 40 1.47 5.57 2.15
N GLY A 41 0.61 5.39 3.16
CA GLY A 41 -0.04 4.11 3.45
C GLY A 41 0.67 3.21 4.46
N GLN A 42 1.87 3.58 4.96
CA GLN A 42 2.62 2.77 5.94
C GLN A 42 2.32 3.12 7.40
N LEU A 43 1.69 4.27 7.67
CA LEU A 43 1.44 4.75 9.05
C LEU A 43 0.45 3.84 9.80
N ALA A 44 0.97 2.84 10.50
CA ALA A 44 0.18 1.90 11.29
C ALA A 44 -0.24 2.47 12.66
N GLY A 45 0.63 3.27 13.29
CA GLY A 45 0.43 3.79 14.64
C GLY A 45 0.26 2.67 15.70
N ASP A 46 -0.23 3.06 16.87
CA ASP A 46 -0.74 2.14 17.88
C ASP A 46 -2.25 2.37 18.02
N VAL A 47 -3.06 1.34 17.73
CA VAL A 47 -4.51 1.48 17.55
C VAL A 47 -5.24 0.34 18.25
N ILE A 48 -6.15 0.71 19.16
CA ILE A 48 -7.10 -0.22 19.78
C ILE A 48 -8.30 -0.41 18.84
N ASP A 49 -8.33 -1.53 18.11
CA ASP A 49 -9.44 -1.86 17.21
C ASP A 49 -10.72 -2.24 17.98
N ARG A 50 -11.75 -1.40 17.88
CA ARG A 50 -13.09 -1.66 18.46
C ARG A 50 -14.07 -2.30 17.48
N THR A 51 -13.67 -2.50 16.23
CA THR A 51 -14.54 -3.01 15.15
C THR A 51 -14.50 -4.53 15.00
N LYS A 52 -13.67 -5.22 15.79
CA LYS A 52 -13.47 -6.67 15.75
C LYS A 52 -13.01 -7.15 14.37
N ARG A 53 -12.22 -6.35 13.66
CA ARG A 53 -11.75 -6.64 12.30
C ARG A 53 -10.98 -7.96 12.24
N THR A 54 -10.16 -8.23 13.26
CA THR A 54 -9.38 -9.47 13.38
C THR A 54 -10.27 -10.71 13.47
N LEU A 55 -11.37 -10.65 14.23
CA LEU A 55 -12.31 -11.77 14.34
C LEU A 55 -12.99 -12.05 13.00
N ARG A 56 -13.43 -11.01 12.29
CA ARG A 56 -14.04 -11.16 10.95
C ARG A 56 -13.06 -11.77 9.94
N LYS A 57 -11.79 -11.33 9.94
CA LYS A 57 -10.75 -11.90 9.08
C LYS A 57 -10.46 -13.38 9.39
N ARG A 58 -10.42 -13.77 10.67
CA ARG A 58 -10.26 -15.18 11.08
C ARG A 58 -11.40 -16.06 10.57
N MET A 59 -12.64 -15.58 10.68
CA MET A 59 -13.81 -16.31 10.17
C MET A 59 -13.78 -16.48 8.63
N GLN A 60 -13.14 -15.55 7.92
CA GLN A 60 -12.96 -15.59 6.47
C GLN A 60 -11.72 -16.40 6.03
N GLY A 61 -10.97 -17.01 6.96
CA GLY A 61 -9.81 -17.85 6.65
C GLY A 61 -8.56 -17.08 6.19
N GLU A 62 -8.51 -15.75 6.35
CA GLU A 62 -7.33 -14.97 5.98
C GLU A 62 -6.24 -15.08 7.05
N ALA A 63 -4.99 -15.34 6.62
CA ALA A 63 -3.82 -15.33 7.50
C ALA A 63 -3.58 -13.92 8.06
N ILE A 64 -3.54 -13.80 9.39
CA ILE A 64 -3.33 -12.52 10.08
C ILE A 64 -1.95 -12.56 10.73
N ASP A 65 -1.05 -11.70 10.27
CA ASP A 65 0.16 -11.35 11.03
C ASP A 65 -0.27 -10.52 12.24
N ILE A 66 -0.13 -11.10 13.43
CA ILE A 66 -0.33 -10.39 14.70
C ILE A 66 1.07 -10.24 15.30
N LYS A 67 1.53 -9.00 15.49
CA LYS A 67 2.66 -8.76 16.39
C LYS A 67 2.15 -9.06 17.81
N ALA A 68 2.52 -10.21 18.35
CA ALA A 68 2.36 -10.49 19.77
C ALA A 68 3.30 -9.56 20.55
N VAL A 69 2.75 -8.93 21.60
CA VAL A 69 3.54 -8.28 22.65
C VAL A 69 4.18 -9.35 23.51
#